data_AF-A0A936F3G2-F1
#
_entry.id   AF-A0A936F3G2-F1
#
_cell.length_a   1.000
_cell.length_b   1.000
_cell.length_c   1.000
_cell.angle_alpha   90.00
_cell.angle_beta   90.00
_cell.angle_gamma   90.00
#
_symmetry.space_group_name_H-M   'P 1'
#
loop_
_entity.id
_entity.type
_entity.pdbx_description
1 polymer ?
#
loop_
_entity_poly.entity_id
_entity_poly.type
_entity_poly.pdbx_seq_one_letter_code
_entity_poly.pdbx_strand_id
1 'polypeptide(L)'
;MSLPFSHPWVLAPAGGMVLLVLALALRAHLRPGLGVQVVGQRPLWQGLGLALMVAGLGIGLAEPRWGLPEFPRLTVHVVLDASRSMTVPDAEGRTRWEAAVTALDRIWSRPQPGIRWGLDLLTGDDIPIHPPGEDRTLLREALRAVVPGEVGSPGTSLGRGLPQVAAQVDRDLPAVILLLSDGEETWEAPEEALNHAIDPLKRARIPVCVLAYGDGQPHAVPVRVQTVAALAAAPPGPEPASSTAHPDFLARLAQATQGQVFKDGEDAAAGLQALAAGRLPLPARRSLQPAHPEVGAWLALAGLALWLLFSGKPLARWRPILLLLLGLGSFRLEAQGTAWAPPAVKAWLAQRAIEGGDLPGARKWRPGDARPAHVLLAAQIDLRTGFPEDALKTLTPLVGQGSPRPIPAWRAPALLLAARAHLEANRPAEAQALLERLLLEQPGQREAIHDLQTLVKDAQPPPPPNPKKPPPPPPPRPSMGAQQDELEGLKQRLPKPPKTPAGVKDL
;
A
#
# COMPACT_ATOMS: atom_id res chain seq x y z
N MET A 1 -25.20 -23.95 3.33
CA MET A 1 -23.85 -23.88 3.93
C MET A 1 -22.83 -24.13 2.83
N SER A 2 -22.02 -23.13 2.48
CA SER A 2 -20.93 -23.31 1.51
C SER A 2 -19.84 -24.18 2.13
N LEU A 3 -19.45 -25.24 1.43
CA LEU A 3 -18.33 -26.06 1.86
C LEU A 3 -17.06 -25.20 1.89
N PRO A 4 -16.22 -25.34 2.92
CA PRO A 4 -15.05 -24.48 3.13
C PRO A 4 -13.84 -24.89 2.25
N PHE A 5 -14.07 -24.99 0.94
CA PHE A 5 -13.12 -25.42 -0.10
C PHE A 5 -13.33 -24.56 -1.35
N SER A 6 -12.27 -24.24 -2.10
CA SER A 6 -12.40 -23.55 -3.40
C SER A 6 -13.07 -24.47 -4.43
N HIS A 7 -12.75 -25.76 -4.40
CA HIS A 7 -13.20 -26.74 -5.39
C HIS A 7 -13.83 -27.97 -4.71
N PRO A 8 -14.99 -27.80 -4.05
CA PRO A 8 -15.61 -28.89 -3.27
C PRO A 8 -16.05 -30.07 -4.14
N TRP A 9 -16.27 -29.87 -5.43
CA TRP A 9 -16.64 -30.91 -6.38
C TRP A 9 -15.55 -31.97 -6.57
N VAL A 10 -14.29 -31.67 -6.23
CA VAL A 10 -13.15 -32.61 -6.29
C VAL A 10 -13.23 -33.65 -5.16
N LEU A 11 -13.89 -33.33 -4.04
CA LEU A 11 -13.96 -34.22 -2.88
C LEU A 11 -14.82 -35.46 -3.12
N ALA A 12 -15.88 -35.35 -3.92
CA ALA A 12 -16.77 -36.47 -4.22
C ALA A 12 -16.06 -37.62 -4.99
N PRO A 13 -15.39 -37.38 -6.13
CA PRO A 13 -14.66 -38.44 -6.82
C PRO A 13 -13.47 -38.95 -6.00
N ALA A 14 -12.77 -38.09 -5.25
CA ALA A 14 -11.71 -38.52 -4.35
C ALA A 14 -12.23 -39.45 -3.25
N GLY A 15 -13.35 -39.12 -2.62
CA GLY A 15 -14.01 -39.96 -1.61
C GLY A 15 -14.48 -41.30 -2.18
N GLY A 16 -15.03 -41.31 -3.39
CA GLY A 16 -15.40 -42.55 -4.10
C GLY A 16 -14.19 -43.47 -4.34
N MET A 17 -13.06 -42.91 -4.76
CA MET A 17 -11.81 -43.65 -4.96
C MET A 17 -11.24 -44.20 -3.65
N VAL A 18 -11.31 -43.43 -2.55
CA VAL A 18 -10.90 -43.88 -1.21
C VAL A 18 -11.70 -45.10 -0.76
N LEU A 19 -13.04 -45.06 -0.89
CA LEU A 19 -13.91 -46.17 -0.54
C LEU A 19 -13.64 -47.41 -1.39
N LEU A 20 -13.42 -47.22 -2.70
CA LEU A 20 -13.07 -48.31 -3.62
C LEU A 20 -11.77 -48.99 -3.22
N VAL A 21 -10.72 -48.22 -2.92
CA VAL A 21 -9.41 -48.73 -2.48
C VAL A 21 -9.55 -49.53 -1.18
N LEU A 22 -10.28 -49.02 -0.19
CA LEU A 22 -10.51 -49.72 1.08
C LEU A 22 -11.31 -51.01 0.88
N ALA A 23 -12.34 -51.00 0.04
CA ALA A 23 -13.15 -52.18 -0.27
C ALA A 23 -12.33 -53.28 -0.96
N LEU A 24 -11.46 -52.90 -1.91
CA LEU A 24 -10.54 -53.83 -2.57
C LEU A 24 -9.52 -54.41 -1.58
N ALA A 25 -8.98 -53.59 -0.69
CA ALA A 25 -8.05 -54.05 0.35
C ALA A 25 -8.70 -55.00 1.36
N LEU A 26 -9.94 -54.71 1.78
CA LEU A 26 -10.72 -55.59 2.64
C LEU A 26 -11.04 -56.91 1.95
N ARG A 27 -11.46 -56.87 0.67
CA ARG A 27 -11.71 -58.07 -0.14
C ARG A 27 -10.45 -58.93 -0.28
N ALA A 28 -9.29 -58.30 -0.52
CA ALA A 28 -8.01 -59.00 -0.60
C ALA A 28 -7.60 -59.64 0.73
N HIS A 29 -7.93 -58.98 1.86
CA HIS A 29 -7.69 -59.54 3.19
C HIS A 29 -8.57 -60.75 3.51
N LEU A 30 -9.86 -60.67 3.17
CA LEU A 30 -10.85 -61.73 3.45
C LEU A 30 -10.74 -62.95 2.54
N ARG A 31 -10.06 -62.85 1.39
CA ARG A 31 -9.89 -63.96 0.43
C ARG A 31 -8.42 -64.34 0.23
N PRO A 32 -7.76 -64.94 1.24
CA PRO A 32 -6.33 -65.24 1.17
C PRO A 32 -5.92 -66.29 0.10
N GLY A 33 -6.87 -66.96 -0.58
CA GLY A 33 -6.57 -68.11 -1.45
C GLY A 33 -6.66 -67.92 -2.97
N LEU A 34 -6.98 -66.72 -3.48
CA LEU A 34 -7.20 -66.50 -4.93
C LEU A 34 -6.02 -65.84 -5.67
N GLY A 35 -4.91 -65.60 -5.00
CA GLY A 35 -3.71 -65.01 -5.62
C GLY A 35 -2.44 -65.53 -4.96
N VAL A 36 -1.34 -65.55 -5.71
CA VAL A 36 0.00 -65.86 -5.18
C VAL A 36 0.29 -64.88 -4.04
N GLN A 37 0.10 -65.31 -2.80
CA GLN A 37 0.47 -64.51 -1.65
C GLN A 37 1.98 -64.39 -1.64
N VAL A 38 2.46 -63.25 -2.11
CA VAL A 38 3.86 -62.87 -1.92
C VAL A 38 4.06 -62.72 -0.42
N VAL A 39 4.77 -63.68 0.17
CA VAL A 39 5.09 -63.72 1.61
C VAL A 39 5.54 -62.34 2.08
N GLY A 40 4.76 -61.75 3.00
CA GLY A 40 5.04 -60.45 3.63
C GLY A 40 4.13 -59.29 3.21
N GLN A 41 3.18 -59.46 2.29
CA GLN A 41 2.19 -58.41 2.01
C GLN A 41 1.11 -58.33 3.10
N ARG A 42 0.82 -57.12 3.58
CA ARG A 42 -0.31 -56.82 4.47
C ARG A 42 -1.33 -55.96 3.72
N PRO A 43 -2.33 -56.57 3.03
CA PRO A 43 -3.19 -55.86 2.07
C PRO A 43 -4.01 -54.73 2.71
N LEU A 44 -4.45 -54.89 3.96
CA LEU A 44 -5.17 -53.82 4.69
C LEU A 44 -4.33 -52.56 4.86
N TRP A 45 -3.06 -52.70 5.24
CA TRP A 45 -2.17 -51.56 5.46
C TRP A 45 -1.75 -50.86 4.16
N GLN A 46 -1.56 -51.64 3.10
CA GLN A 46 -1.33 -51.09 1.76
C GLN A 46 -2.57 -50.33 1.26
N GLY A 47 -3.76 -50.90 1.45
CA GLY A 47 -5.02 -50.24 1.12
C GLY A 47 -5.19 -48.93 1.89
N LEU A 48 -4.91 -48.93 3.19
CA LEU A 48 -4.98 -47.74 4.03
C LEU A 48 -3.99 -46.66 3.57
N GLY A 49 -2.75 -47.03 3.25
CA GLY A 49 -1.74 -46.09 2.73
C GLY A 49 -2.17 -45.45 1.40
N LEU A 50 -2.67 -46.26 0.46
CA LEU A 50 -3.17 -45.77 -0.82
C LEU A 50 -4.42 -44.88 -0.65
N ALA A 51 -5.32 -45.25 0.26
CA ALA A 51 -6.51 -44.47 0.61
C ALA A 51 -6.13 -43.10 1.19
N LEU A 52 -5.18 -43.04 2.13
CA LEU A 52 -4.63 -41.79 2.65
C LEU A 52 -3.99 -40.95 1.54
N MET A 53 -3.25 -41.57 0.62
CA MET A 53 -2.62 -40.87 -0.50
C MET A 53 -3.66 -40.17 -1.39
N VAL A 54 -4.71 -40.89 -1.80
CA VAL A 54 -5.80 -40.37 -2.62
C VAL A 54 -6.61 -39.31 -1.87
N ALA A 55 -6.86 -39.52 -0.58
CA ALA A 55 -7.54 -38.53 0.26
C ALA A 55 -6.73 -37.23 0.38
N GLY A 56 -5.41 -37.31 0.57
CA GLY A 56 -4.53 -36.16 0.66
C GLY A 56 -4.47 -35.38 -0.65
N LEU A 57 -4.35 -36.07 -1.79
CA LEU A 57 -4.44 -35.45 -3.12
C LEU A 57 -5.78 -34.76 -3.36
N GLY A 58 -6.88 -35.43 -2.98
CA GLY A 58 -8.23 -34.86 -3.09
C GLY A 58 -8.42 -33.62 -2.24
N ILE A 59 -7.92 -33.63 -0.99
CA ILE A 59 -7.95 -32.46 -0.10
C ILE A 59 -7.08 -31.34 -0.67
N GLY A 60 -5.87 -31.64 -1.14
CA GLY A 60 -4.96 -30.64 -1.72
C GLY A 60 -5.55 -29.95 -2.94
N LEU A 61 -6.12 -30.72 -3.87
CA LEU A 61 -6.78 -30.19 -5.06
C LEU A 61 -8.11 -29.47 -4.77
N ALA A 62 -8.78 -29.81 -3.67
CA ALA A 62 -9.97 -29.11 -3.23
C ALA A 62 -9.66 -27.71 -2.66
N GLU A 63 -8.38 -27.41 -2.37
CA GLU A 63 -7.89 -26.19 -1.75
C GLU A 63 -8.68 -25.82 -0.47
N PRO A 64 -8.35 -26.42 0.69
CA PRO A 64 -9.05 -26.15 1.92
C PRO A 64 -8.89 -24.67 2.29
N ARG A 65 -10.02 -24.02 2.59
CA ARG A 65 -10.07 -22.61 3.01
C ARG A 65 -10.06 -22.45 4.53
N TRP A 66 -9.47 -23.40 5.25
CA TRP A 66 -9.46 -23.41 6.71
C TRP A 66 -8.19 -22.73 7.20
N GLY A 67 -8.35 -21.63 7.93
CA GLY A 67 -7.25 -20.91 8.59
C GLY A 67 -7.73 -19.57 9.11
N LEU A 68 -6.85 -18.86 9.83
CA LEU A 68 -7.14 -17.49 10.26
C LEU A 68 -7.44 -16.66 9.01
N PRO A 69 -8.57 -15.97 8.93
CA PRO A 69 -8.79 -15.05 7.82
C PRO A 69 -7.61 -14.08 7.82
N GLU A 70 -6.88 -13.98 6.70
CA GLU A 70 -6.36 -12.66 6.35
C GLU A 70 -7.61 -11.79 6.29
N PHE A 71 -7.87 -11.02 7.34
CA PHE A 71 -8.92 -10.01 7.30
C PHE A 71 -8.56 -9.15 6.10
N PRO A 72 -9.36 -9.14 5.03
CA PRO A 72 -9.01 -8.34 3.88
C PRO A 72 -9.01 -6.91 4.40
N ARG A 73 -7.83 -6.29 4.40
CA ARG A 73 -7.64 -5.01 5.10
C ARG A 73 -8.55 -4.00 4.41
N LEU A 74 -9.61 -3.58 5.09
CA LEU A 74 -10.54 -2.62 4.54
C LEU A 74 -9.76 -1.34 4.29
N THR A 75 -9.76 -0.87 3.05
CA THR A 75 -9.13 0.40 2.72
C THR A 75 -10.18 1.50 2.77
N VAL A 76 -10.02 2.43 3.70
CA VAL A 76 -10.90 3.60 3.85
C VAL A 76 -10.17 4.81 3.28
N HIS A 77 -10.67 5.34 2.16
CA HIS A 77 -10.22 6.60 1.61
C HIS A 77 -11.00 7.73 2.28
N VAL A 78 -10.35 8.50 3.14
CA VAL A 78 -10.95 9.65 3.81
C VAL A 78 -10.85 10.84 2.87
N VAL A 79 -11.99 11.30 2.37
CA VAL A 79 -12.10 12.47 1.50
C VAL A 79 -12.66 13.60 2.34
N LEU A 80 -11.83 14.60 2.62
CA LEU A 80 -12.19 15.71 3.49
C LEU A 80 -12.30 17.01 2.68
N ASP A 81 -13.47 17.63 2.73
CA ASP A 81 -13.70 18.95 2.16
C ASP A 81 -12.83 20.00 2.86
N ALA A 82 -12.01 20.70 2.07
CA ALA A 82 -11.11 21.75 2.51
C ALA A 82 -11.45 23.10 1.87
N SER A 83 -12.69 23.28 1.39
CA SER A 83 -13.17 24.54 0.84
C SER A 83 -13.38 25.61 1.93
N ARG A 84 -13.71 26.84 1.51
CA ARG A 84 -13.91 27.97 2.43
C ARG A 84 -15.19 27.83 3.26
N SER A 85 -16.22 27.17 2.76
CA SER A 85 -17.48 26.93 3.48
C SER A 85 -17.26 26.11 4.75
N MET A 86 -16.22 25.27 4.77
CA MET A 86 -15.83 24.51 5.95
C MET A 86 -15.32 25.36 7.13
N THR A 87 -15.08 26.66 6.93
CA THR A 87 -14.71 27.60 8.00
C THR A 87 -15.91 28.20 8.76
N VAL A 88 -17.13 27.91 8.31
CA VAL A 88 -18.36 28.40 8.95
C VAL A 88 -18.52 27.79 10.35
N PRO A 89 -18.82 28.60 11.40
CA PRO A 89 -18.93 28.14 12.78
C PRO A 89 -20.35 27.67 13.19
N ASP A 90 -21.01 26.88 12.35
CA ASP A 90 -22.39 26.40 12.56
C ASP A 90 -22.46 24.96 13.15
N ALA A 91 -21.31 24.33 13.41
CA ALA A 91 -21.23 23.01 14.04
C ALA A 91 -21.05 23.13 15.56
N GLU A 92 -22.13 23.43 16.28
CA GLU A 92 -22.14 23.56 17.76
C GLU A 92 -21.13 24.61 18.28
N GLY A 93 -21.00 25.74 17.58
CA GLY A 93 -20.07 26.81 17.94
C GLY A 93 -18.60 26.56 17.55
N ARG A 94 -18.33 25.49 16.80
CA ARG A 94 -17.04 25.21 16.16
C ARG A 94 -17.18 25.32 14.65
N THR A 95 -16.05 25.48 13.95
CA THR A 95 -16.07 25.43 12.48
C THR A 95 -16.41 24.02 11.99
N ARG A 96 -17.06 23.91 10.83
CA ARG A 96 -17.34 22.60 10.19
C ARG A 96 -16.04 21.77 10.04
N TRP A 97 -14.94 22.43 9.68
CA TRP A 97 -13.60 21.82 9.62
C TRP A 97 -13.14 21.26 10.97
N GLU A 98 -13.21 22.05 12.05
CA GLU A 98 -12.83 21.59 13.39
C GLU A 98 -13.69 20.41 13.85
N ALA A 99 -15.00 20.43 13.54
CA ALA A 99 -15.89 19.31 13.82
C ALA A 99 -15.49 18.05 13.03
N ALA A 100 -15.12 18.19 11.75
CA ALA A 100 -14.65 17.10 10.91
C ALA A 100 -13.33 16.50 11.38
N VAL A 101 -12.33 17.34 11.69
CA VAL A 101 -11.05 16.91 12.25
C VAL A 101 -11.25 16.20 13.59
N THR A 102 -12.12 16.74 14.45
CA THR A 102 -12.45 16.11 15.75
C THR A 102 -13.09 14.73 15.55
N ALA A 103 -13.98 14.57 14.57
CA ALA A 103 -14.59 13.28 14.26
C ALA A 103 -13.55 12.28 13.77
N LEU A 104 -12.64 12.68 12.87
CA LEU A 104 -11.53 11.85 12.40
C LEU A 104 -10.59 11.44 13.54
N ASP A 105 -10.26 12.36 14.44
CA ASP A 105 -9.42 12.06 15.59
C ASP A 105 -10.05 11.00 16.51
N ARG A 106 -11.38 11.06 16.71
CA ARG A 106 -12.14 10.03 17.43
C ARG A 106 -12.08 8.69 16.70
N ILE A 107 -12.33 8.67 15.39
CA ILE A 107 -12.26 7.45 14.57
C ILE A 107 -10.88 6.80 14.69
N TRP A 108 -9.81 7.57 14.51
CA TRP A 108 -8.43 7.08 14.51
C TRP A 108 -7.88 6.72 15.89
N SER A 109 -8.43 7.29 16.97
CA SER A 109 -8.00 6.98 18.34
C SER A 109 -8.36 5.55 18.77
N ARG A 110 -9.31 4.91 18.10
CA ARG A 110 -9.74 3.55 18.41
C ARG A 110 -8.87 2.51 17.70
N PRO A 111 -8.41 1.45 18.38
CA PRO A 111 -7.70 0.36 17.72
C PRO A 111 -8.67 -0.40 16.79
N GLN A 112 -8.62 -0.08 15.49
CA GLN A 112 -9.34 -0.79 14.44
C GLN A 112 -8.34 -1.66 13.64
N PRO A 113 -8.10 -2.92 14.06
CA PRO A 113 -7.17 -3.81 13.35
C PRO A 113 -7.73 -4.15 11.96
N GLY A 114 -6.85 -4.22 10.97
CA GLY A 114 -7.23 -4.61 9.61
C GLY A 114 -7.91 -3.50 8.80
N ILE A 115 -7.67 -2.23 9.13
CA ILE A 115 -8.12 -1.08 8.32
C ILE A 115 -6.90 -0.25 7.89
N ARG A 116 -6.81 0.02 6.59
CA ARG A 116 -5.86 0.96 5.99
C ARG A 116 -6.59 2.26 5.70
N TRP A 117 -5.93 3.39 5.93
CA TRP A 117 -6.49 4.72 5.82
C TRP A 117 -5.71 5.51 4.78
N GLY A 118 -6.40 6.00 3.76
CA GLY A 118 -5.93 7.07 2.88
C GLY A 118 -6.54 8.41 3.31
N LEU A 119 -5.87 9.51 2.99
CA LEU A 119 -6.40 10.87 3.20
C LEU A 119 -6.23 11.68 1.92
N ASP A 120 -7.35 12.21 1.47
CA ASP A 120 -7.49 13.01 0.27
C ASP A 120 -8.27 14.29 0.64
N LEU A 121 -7.86 15.44 0.10
CA LEU A 121 -8.59 16.70 0.28
C LEU A 121 -9.44 16.99 -0.93
N LEU A 122 -10.68 17.39 -0.68
CA LEU A 122 -11.62 17.79 -1.70
C LEU A 122 -11.77 19.31 -1.70
N THR A 123 -11.53 19.91 -2.87
CA THR A 123 -11.85 21.32 -3.17
C THR A 123 -12.48 21.35 -4.55
N GLY A 124 -12.02 22.17 -5.49
CA GLY A 124 -12.43 22.05 -6.89
C GLY A 124 -11.97 20.74 -7.57
N ASP A 125 -10.91 20.12 -7.04
CA ASP A 125 -10.38 18.82 -7.47
C ASP A 125 -9.99 17.97 -6.24
N ASP A 126 -9.64 16.71 -6.47
CA ASP A 126 -9.09 15.82 -5.45
C ASP A 126 -7.56 16.00 -5.31
N ILE A 127 -7.09 16.11 -4.07
CA ILE A 127 -5.67 16.27 -3.75
C ILE A 127 -5.25 15.16 -2.79
N PRO A 128 -4.55 14.11 -3.26
CA PRO A 128 -4.10 13.03 -2.39
C PRO A 128 -3.01 13.52 -1.45
N ILE A 129 -3.26 13.45 -0.14
CA ILE A 129 -2.31 13.88 0.89
C ILE A 129 -1.51 12.71 1.42
N HIS A 130 -2.17 11.58 1.67
CA HIS A 130 -1.54 10.41 2.24
C HIS A 130 -2.06 9.12 1.61
N PRO A 131 -1.20 8.28 1.02
CA PRO A 131 -1.63 7.02 0.43
C PRO A 131 -2.13 6.03 1.49
N PRO A 132 -2.95 5.02 1.13
CA PRO A 132 -3.50 4.07 2.10
C PRO A 132 -2.45 3.36 2.97
N GLY A 133 -2.46 3.59 4.28
CA GLY A 133 -1.52 3.02 5.26
C GLY A 133 -2.15 2.69 6.61
N GLU A 134 -1.39 2.10 7.53
CA GLU A 134 -1.86 1.82 8.89
C GLU A 134 -1.42 2.86 9.92
N ASP A 135 -0.47 3.73 9.54
CA ASP A 135 0.07 4.76 10.42
C ASP A 135 -0.88 5.95 10.53
N ARG A 136 -1.60 6.01 11.65
CA ARG A 136 -2.55 7.08 11.97
C ARG A 136 -1.88 8.33 12.50
N THR A 137 -0.63 8.23 12.95
CA THR A 137 0.13 9.37 13.45
C THR A 137 0.47 10.29 12.29
N LEU A 138 0.97 9.72 11.19
CA LEU A 138 1.25 10.46 9.97
C LEU A 138 -0.01 11.13 9.37
N LEU A 139 -1.15 10.43 9.40
CA LEU A 139 -2.43 11.00 8.94
C LEU A 139 -2.86 12.21 9.77
N ARG A 140 -2.72 12.14 11.09
CA ARG A 140 -3.02 13.27 11.99
C ARG A 140 -2.07 14.43 11.78
N GLU A 141 -0.79 14.17 11.62
CA GLU A 141 0.21 15.21 11.34
C GLU A 141 -0.05 15.90 10.01
N ALA A 142 -0.37 15.13 8.97
CA ALA A 142 -0.75 15.64 7.66
C ALA A 142 -2.01 16.53 7.75
N LEU A 143 -3.04 16.06 8.45
CA LEU A 143 -4.29 16.81 8.62
C LEU A 143 -4.10 18.13 9.38
N ARG A 144 -3.22 18.16 10.39
CA ARG A 144 -2.91 19.38 11.16
C ARG A 144 -2.23 20.47 10.34
N ALA A 145 -1.56 20.11 9.25
CA ALA A 145 -0.90 21.06 8.36
C ALA A 145 -1.86 21.72 7.36
N VAL A 146 -3.10 21.22 7.24
CA VAL A 146 -4.08 21.70 6.26
C VAL A 146 -4.86 22.88 6.81
N VAL A 147 -4.99 23.91 5.98
CA VAL A 147 -5.76 25.10 6.26
C VAL A 147 -6.88 25.21 5.21
N PRO A 148 -8.17 25.18 5.62
CA PRO A 148 -9.29 25.26 4.67
C PRO A 148 -9.27 26.55 3.85
N GLY A 149 -9.58 26.43 2.57
CA GLY A 149 -9.69 27.54 1.63
C GLY A 149 -8.38 28.09 1.07
N GLU A 150 -7.23 27.57 1.50
CA GLU A 150 -5.89 27.94 1.01
C GLU A 150 -5.25 26.88 0.10
N VAL A 151 -5.78 25.65 0.12
CA VAL A 151 -5.26 24.53 -0.67
C VAL A 151 -6.17 24.29 -1.87
N GLY A 152 -5.57 24.07 -3.04
CA GLY A 152 -6.29 23.65 -4.24
C GLY A 152 -7.05 24.74 -4.99
N SER A 153 -7.85 24.30 -5.95
CA SER A 153 -8.73 25.15 -6.75
C SER A 153 -9.90 25.64 -5.87
N PRO A 154 -10.28 26.94 -5.93
CA PRO A 154 -11.37 27.46 -5.11
C PRO A 154 -12.71 26.75 -5.42
N GLY A 155 -13.52 26.60 -4.39
CA GLY A 155 -14.83 25.92 -4.46
C GLY A 155 -14.75 24.44 -4.07
N THR A 156 -15.87 23.75 -4.28
CA THR A 156 -16.04 22.31 -4.02
C THR A 156 -16.64 21.65 -5.25
N SER A 157 -16.02 20.58 -5.76
CA SER A 157 -16.55 19.77 -6.85
C SER A 157 -16.54 18.28 -6.52
N LEU A 158 -17.71 17.79 -6.08
CA LEU A 158 -17.93 16.38 -5.79
C LEU A 158 -17.96 15.54 -7.06
N GLY A 159 -18.52 16.09 -8.15
CA GLY A 159 -18.61 15.44 -9.45
C GLY A 159 -17.25 15.23 -10.12
N ARG A 160 -16.24 16.06 -9.83
CA ARG A 160 -14.87 15.90 -10.34
C ARG A 160 -13.93 15.18 -9.39
N GLY A 161 -14.00 15.47 -8.09
CA GLY A 161 -13.07 14.91 -7.12
C GLY A 161 -13.32 13.44 -6.82
N LEU A 162 -14.57 13.03 -6.60
CA LEU A 162 -14.86 11.63 -6.24
C LEU A 162 -14.47 10.61 -7.33
N PRO A 163 -14.65 10.88 -8.64
CA PRO A 163 -14.11 10.01 -9.68
C PRO A 163 -12.58 9.87 -9.66
N GLN A 164 -11.85 10.92 -9.27
CA GLN A 164 -10.38 10.89 -9.15
C GLN A 164 -9.96 9.98 -8.00
N VAL A 165 -10.61 10.08 -6.84
CA VAL A 165 -10.40 9.16 -5.71
C VAL A 165 -10.69 7.72 -6.14
N ALA A 166 -11.85 7.49 -6.79
CA ALA A 166 -12.25 6.17 -7.26
C ALA A 166 -11.25 5.54 -8.24
N ALA A 167 -10.53 6.34 -9.02
CA ALA A 167 -9.50 5.88 -9.93
C ALA A 167 -8.20 5.44 -9.21
N GLN A 168 -7.94 5.94 -8.00
CA GLN A 168 -6.78 5.58 -7.18
C GLN A 168 -6.99 4.28 -6.39
N VAL A 169 -8.24 3.86 -6.21
CA VAL A 169 -8.59 2.67 -5.42
C VAL A 169 -8.20 1.38 -6.14
N ASP A 170 -7.52 0.49 -5.42
CA ASP A 170 -7.24 -0.87 -5.88
C ASP A 170 -8.54 -1.70 -5.95
N ARG A 171 -8.91 -2.14 -7.15
CA ARG A 171 -10.16 -2.87 -7.42
C ARG A 171 -10.16 -4.28 -6.84
N ASP A 172 -8.99 -4.84 -6.54
CA ASP A 172 -8.85 -6.19 -6.00
C ASP A 172 -8.98 -6.21 -4.47
N LEU A 173 -8.97 -5.05 -3.81
CA LEU A 173 -9.08 -4.90 -2.36
C LEU A 173 -10.45 -4.33 -1.96
N PRO A 174 -11.00 -4.70 -0.80
CA PRO A 174 -12.20 -4.04 -0.29
C PRO A 174 -11.87 -2.60 0.07
N ALA A 175 -12.60 -1.66 -0.54
CA ALA A 175 -12.44 -0.25 -0.30
C ALA A 175 -13.79 0.48 -0.09
N VAL A 176 -13.75 1.55 0.70
CA VAL A 176 -14.87 2.45 1.01
C VAL A 176 -14.33 3.88 0.98
N ILE A 177 -15.14 4.82 0.52
CA ILE A 177 -14.85 6.25 0.66
C ILE A 177 -15.59 6.77 1.90
N LEU A 178 -14.89 7.44 2.81
CA LEU A 178 -15.49 8.22 3.90
C LEU A 178 -15.39 9.70 3.52
N LEU A 179 -16.51 10.29 3.12
CA LEU A 179 -16.63 11.69 2.74
C LEU A 179 -17.05 12.54 3.95
N LEU A 180 -16.29 13.60 4.24
CA LEU A 180 -16.58 14.61 5.24
C LEU A 180 -16.74 15.95 4.52
N SER A 181 -17.97 16.46 4.40
CA SER A 181 -18.27 17.69 3.66
C SER A 181 -19.56 18.31 4.16
N ASP A 182 -19.79 19.58 3.82
CA ASP A 182 -21.09 20.25 3.97
C ASP A 182 -22.01 20.03 2.76
N GLY A 183 -21.52 19.42 1.69
CA GLY A 183 -22.29 19.08 0.49
C GLY A 183 -22.54 20.25 -0.45
N GLU A 184 -21.85 21.37 -0.26
CA GLU A 184 -21.92 22.49 -1.19
C GLU A 184 -21.18 22.14 -2.50
N GLU A 185 -21.82 22.36 -3.64
CA GLU A 185 -21.24 22.14 -4.98
C GLU A 185 -21.23 23.48 -5.72
N THR A 186 -20.04 23.92 -6.15
CA THR A 186 -19.86 25.27 -6.70
C THR A 186 -19.49 25.27 -8.19
N TRP A 187 -19.15 24.12 -8.77
CA TRP A 187 -18.62 24.05 -10.13
C TRP A 187 -19.67 23.68 -11.18
N GLU A 188 -20.66 22.87 -10.80
CA GLU A 188 -21.72 22.41 -11.69
C GLU A 188 -23.07 22.37 -10.96
N ALA A 189 -24.15 22.12 -11.69
CA ALA A 189 -25.46 21.98 -11.05
C ALA A 189 -25.44 20.73 -10.13
N PRO A 190 -26.04 20.77 -8.92
CA PRO A 190 -25.97 19.67 -7.97
C PRO A 190 -26.36 18.31 -8.57
N GLU A 191 -27.44 18.25 -9.36
CA GLU A 191 -27.89 17.00 -10.01
C GLU A 191 -26.87 16.46 -11.03
N GLU A 192 -26.16 17.34 -11.74
CA GLU A 192 -25.13 16.95 -12.71
C GLU A 192 -23.89 16.42 -11.99
N ALA A 193 -23.42 17.13 -10.94
CA ALA A 193 -22.35 16.67 -10.06
C ALA A 193 -22.63 15.30 -9.47
N LEU A 194 -23.87 15.10 -8.99
CA LEU A 194 -24.30 13.85 -8.39
C LEU A 194 -24.22 12.69 -9.39
N ASN A 195 -24.70 12.91 -10.62
CA ASN A 195 -24.63 11.90 -11.68
C ASN A 195 -23.17 11.60 -12.08
N HIS A 196 -22.34 12.63 -12.23
CA HIS A 196 -20.92 12.49 -12.54
C HIS A 196 -20.13 11.76 -11.45
N ALA A 197 -20.47 11.97 -10.17
CA ALA A 197 -19.87 11.26 -9.05
C ALA A 197 -20.33 9.80 -8.97
N ILE A 198 -21.65 9.55 -9.06
CA ILE A 198 -22.25 8.22 -8.85
C ILE A 198 -21.77 7.19 -9.88
N ASP A 199 -21.69 7.59 -11.15
CA ASP A 199 -21.43 6.67 -12.25
C ASP A 199 -20.10 5.91 -12.12
N PRO A 200 -18.95 6.60 -11.95
CA PRO A 200 -17.66 5.95 -11.71
C PRO A 200 -17.65 5.12 -10.44
N LEU A 201 -18.27 5.59 -9.35
CA LEU A 201 -18.31 4.90 -8.06
C LEU A 201 -19.09 3.58 -8.14
N LYS A 202 -20.23 3.57 -8.84
CA LYS A 202 -21.00 2.34 -9.11
C LYS A 202 -20.22 1.35 -9.98
N ARG A 203 -19.54 1.84 -11.03
CA ARG A 203 -18.72 0.99 -11.91
C ARG A 203 -17.55 0.38 -11.13
N ALA A 204 -16.93 1.15 -10.24
CA ALA A 204 -15.85 0.69 -9.37
C ALA A 204 -16.34 -0.15 -8.18
N ARG A 205 -17.66 -0.16 -7.92
CA ARG A 205 -18.29 -0.82 -6.76
C ARG A 205 -17.72 -0.30 -5.43
N ILE A 206 -17.53 1.01 -5.34
CA ILE A 206 -17.00 1.67 -4.13
C ILE A 206 -18.16 2.40 -3.46
N PRO A 207 -18.59 1.96 -2.26
CA PRO A 207 -19.62 2.67 -1.50
C PRO A 207 -19.05 3.94 -0.86
N VAL A 208 -19.87 4.99 -0.80
CA VAL A 208 -19.53 6.26 -0.15
C VAL A 208 -20.28 6.38 1.17
N CYS A 209 -19.54 6.35 2.26
CA CYS A 209 -20.04 6.72 3.57
C CYS A 209 -19.85 8.21 3.81
N VAL A 210 -20.80 8.85 4.47
CA VAL A 210 -20.86 10.32 4.61
C VAL A 210 -20.93 10.72 6.08
N LEU A 211 -20.17 11.75 6.44
CA LEU A 211 -20.39 12.60 7.60
C LEU A 211 -20.68 14.02 7.09
N ALA A 212 -21.92 14.47 7.25
CA ALA A 212 -22.35 15.79 6.82
C ALA A 212 -22.13 16.83 7.94
N TYR A 213 -21.68 18.03 7.57
CA TYR A 213 -21.46 19.14 8.50
C TYR A 213 -22.29 20.37 8.11
N GLY A 214 -22.79 21.07 9.13
CA GLY A 214 -23.62 22.27 8.98
C GLY A 214 -25.09 22.02 9.30
N ASP A 215 -25.84 23.09 9.55
CA ASP A 215 -27.22 23.07 10.03
C ASP A 215 -28.27 23.26 8.91
N GLY A 216 -27.82 23.41 7.66
CA GLY A 216 -28.66 23.65 6.49
C GLY A 216 -29.17 25.09 6.36
N GLN A 217 -28.77 25.99 7.24
CA GLN A 217 -29.08 27.42 7.15
C GLN A 217 -27.95 28.17 6.42
N PRO A 218 -28.26 29.30 5.77
CA PRO A 218 -27.24 30.15 5.17
C PRO A 218 -26.47 30.89 6.26
N HIS A 219 -25.15 30.71 6.30
CA HIS A 219 -24.25 31.40 7.21
C HIS A 219 -23.18 32.19 6.44
N ALA A 220 -22.76 33.32 6.98
CA ALA A 220 -21.69 34.11 6.37
C ALA A 220 -20.33 33.41 6.55
N VAL A 221 -19.58 33.29 5.46
CA VAL A 221 -18.22 32.74 5.49
C VAL A 221 -17.28 33.79 6.09
N PRO A 222 -16.54 33.47 7.17
CA PRO A 222 -15.63 34.42 7.81
C PRO A 222 -14.53 34.88 6.83
N VAL A 223 -14.40 36.20 6.64
CA VAL A 223 -13.29 36.77 5.86
C VAL A 223 -12.04 36.75 6.72
N ARG A 224 -11.02 36.00 6.30
CA ARG A 224 -9.73 35.96 7.00
C ARG A 224 -8.97 37.26 6.76
N VAL A 225 -9.09 38.22 7.68
CA VAL A 225 -8.39 39.50 7.59
C VAL A 225 -6.93 39.32 8.00
N GLN A 226 -6.00 39.49 7.06
CA GLN A 226 -4.57 39.24 7.30
C GLN A 226 -3.88 40.33 8.15
N THR A 227 -4.46 41.52 8.33
CA THR A 227 -3.95 42.56 9.24
C THR A 227 -5.02 43.57 9.64
N VAL A 228 -4.95 44.08 10.88
CA VAL A 228 -5.83 45.16 11.38
C VAL A 228 -5.73 46.45 10.53
N ALA A 229 -4.59 46.66 9.87
CA ALA A 229 -4.37 47.76 8.93
C ALA A 229 -5.13 47.61 7.61
N ALA A 230 -5.40 46.38 7.15
CA ALA A 230 -6.16 46.11 5.93
C ALA A 230 -7.67 46.32 6.11
N LEU A 231 -8.17 46.17 7.35
CA LEU A 231 -9.58 46.43 7.74
C LEU A 231 -9.95 47.93 7.62
N ALA A 232 -8.99 48.82 7.84
CA ALA A 232 -9.20 50.27 7.79
C ALA A 232 -9.09 50.88 6.37
N ALA A 233 -8.54 50.14 5.40
CA ALA A 233 -8.28 50.60 4.04
C ALA A 233 -9.13 49.89 2.97
N ALA A 234 -9.93 48.89 3.35
CA ALA A 234 -10.80 48.19 2.41
C ALA A 234 -12.05 49.04 2.09
N PRO A 235 -12.32 49.35 0.79
CA PRO A 235 -13.61 49.92 0.40
C PRO A 235 -14.75 48.96 0.81
N PRO A 236 -16.02 49.43 0.93
CA PRO A 236 -17.16 48.56 1.19
C PRO A 236 -17.26 47.53 0.06
N GLY A 237 -16.66 46.36 0.29
CA GLY A 237 -16.62 45.25 -0.64
C GLY A 237 -17.96 44.50 -0.68
N PRO A 238 -18.13 43.62 -1.68
CA PRO A 238 -19.38 42.89 -1.93
C PRO A 238 -19.85 42.14 -0.68
N GLU A 239 -21.17 41.94 -0.58
CA GLU A 239 -21.81 41.21 0.52
C GLU A 239 -21.03 39.94 0.89
N PRO A 240 -20.88 39.63 2.19
CA PRO A 240 -20.11 38.48 2.63
C PRO A 240 -20.68 37.22 1.99
N ALA A 241 -19.81 36.42 1.36
CA ALA A 241 -20.21 35.17 0.74
C ALA A 241 -20.94 34.29 1.78
N SER A 242 -22.16 33.86 1.45
CA SER A 242 -22.96 32.97 2.29
C SER A 242 -22.78 31.53 1.84
N SER A 243 -22.60 30.60 2.79
CA SER A 243 -22.56 29.16 2.54
C SER A 243 -23.75 28.47 3.21
N THR A 244 -24.33 27.49 2.52
CA THR A 244 -25.46 26.68 3.02
C THR A 244 -25.10 25.21 2.91
N ALA A 245 -25.23 24.46 4.01
CA ALA A 245 -24.99 23.03 4.00
C ALA A 245 -26.15 22.26 3.31
N HIS A 246 -25.82 21.21 2.57
CA HIS A 246 -26.77 20.37 1.86
C HIS A 246 -26.64 18.89 2.28
N PRO A 247 -27.05 18.52 3.50
CA PRO A 247 -26.97 17.14 3.97
C PRO A 247 -27.80 16.16 3.14
N ASP A 248 -28.94 16.60 2.60
CA ASP A 248 -29.80 15.80 1.72
C ASP A 248 -29.08 15.40 0.43
N PHE A 249 -28.24 16.28 -0.11
CA PHE A 249 -27.42 16.02 -1.29
C PHE A 249 -26.45 14.85 -1.03
N LEU A 250 -25.73 14.92 0.09
CA LEU A 250 -24.79 13.89 0.49
C LEU A 250 -25.49 12.57 0.85
N ALA A 251 -26.68 12.62 1.45
CA ALA A 251 -27.48 11.43 1.74
C ALA A 251 -27.89 10.70 0.45
N ARG A 252 -28.28 11.43 -0.60
CA ARG A 252 -28.59 10.86 -1.92
C ARG A 252 -27.37 10.19 -2.56
N LEU A 253 -26.19 10.80 -2.44
CA LEU A 253 -24.92 10.21 -2.90
C LEU A 253 -24.59 8.89 -2.18
N ALA A 254 -24.69 8.88 -0.85
CA ALA A 254 -24.47 7.67 -0.05
C ALA A 254 -25.45 6.56 -0.43
N GLN A 255 -26.75 6.88 -0.52
CA GLN A 255 -27.78 5.92 -0.89
C GLN A 255 -27.56 5.34 -2.29
N ALA A 256 -27.21 6.19 -3.28
CA ALA A 256 -26.98 5.75 -4.65
C ALA A 256 -25.77 4.82 -4.80
N THR A 257 -24.75 4.99 -3.96
CA THR A 257 -23.54 4.16 -3.95
C THR A 257 -23.61 2.96 -3.00
N GLN A 258 -24.76 2.74 -2.34
CA GLN A 258 -24.95 1.71 -1.30
C GLN A 258 -24.08 1.92 -0.05
N GLY A 259 -23.66 3.15 0.21
CA GLY A 259 -22.99 3.54 1.44
C GLY A 259 -23.96 3.91 2.56
N GLN A 260 -23.44 4.56 3.61
CA GLN A 260 -24.18 4.92 4.82
C GLN A 260 -23.92 6.36 5.23
N VAL A 261 -24.93 7.01 5.79
CA VAL A 261 -24.77 8.33 6.41
C VAL A 261 -24.59 8.11 7.91
N PHE A 262 -23.47 8.60 8.45
CA PHE A 262 -23.15 8.53 9.86
C PHE A 262 -23.54 9.84 10.54
N LYS A 263 -23.98 9.75 11.80
CA LYS A 263 -24.37 10.94 12.58
C LYS A 263 -23.17 11.66 13.19
N ASP A 264 -22.18 10.89 13.63
CA ASP A 264 -20.98 11.40 14.28
C ASP A 264 -19.79 10.46 14.05
N GLY A 265 -18.61 10.88 14.53
CA GLY A 265 -17.39 10.06 14.41
C GLY A 265 -17.45 8.74 15.19
N GLU A 266 -18.35 8.62 16.18
CA GLU A 266 -18.54 7.44 17.00
C GLU A 266 -19.29 6.34 16.22
N ASP A 267 -20.40 6.73 15.61
CA ASP A 267 -21.20 5.92 14.69
C ASP A 267 -20.38 5.52 13.46
N ALA A 268 -19.62 6.46 12.89
CA ALA A 268 -18.70 6.17 11.77
C ALA A 268 -17.63 5.14 12.15
N ALA A 269 -16.99 5.27 13.32
CA ALA A 269 -16.01 4.30 13.78
C ALA A 269 -16.63 2.90 13.96
N ALA A 270 -17.82 2.82 14.56
CA ALA A 270 -18.53 1.56 14.75
C ALA A 270 -18.96 0.93 13.41
N GLY A 271 -19.48 1.73 12.48
CA GLY A 271 -19.90 1.31 11.15
C GLY A 271 -18.72 0.79 10.30
N LEU A 272 -17.61 1.51 10.26
CA LEU A 272 -16.39 1.09 9.56
C LEU A 272 -15.78 -0.18 10.16
N GLN A 273 -15.80 -0.31 11.49
CA GLN A 273 -15.37 -1.54 12.15
C GLN A 273 -16.31 -2.70 11.83
N ALA A 274 -17.61 -2.49 11.74
CA ALA A 274 -18.57 -3.52 11.34
C ALA A 274 -18.39 -3.94 9.87
N LEU A 275 -18.02 -3.01 8.98
CA LEU A 275 -17.63 -3.29 7.59
C LEU A 275 -16.34 -4.12 7.53
N ALA A 276 -15.31 -3.74 8.29
CA ALA A 276 -14.04 -4.47 8.35
C ALA A 276 -14.18 -5.87 8.97
N ALA A 277 -14.98 -6.00 10.04
CA ALA A 277 -15.35 -7.29 10.63
C ALA A 277 -16.28 -8.12 9.72
N GLY A 278 -16.76 -7.51 8.64
CA GLY A 278 -17.53 -8.17 7.62
C GLY A 278 -18.95 -8.51 8.02
N ARG A 279 -19.48 -7.83 9.04
CA ARG A 279 -20.88 -7.91 9.49
C ARG A 279 -21.82 -7.16 8.55
N LEU A 280 -21.27 -6.24 7.76
CA LEU A 280 -21.98 -5.53 6.70
C LEU A 280 -21.49 -6.02 5.33
N PRO A 281 -22.39 -6.12 4.33
CA PRO A 281 -22.00 -6.53 2.99
C PRO A 281 -21.09 -5.46 2.37
N LEU A 282 -19.89 -5.87 1.96
CA LEU A 282 -19.05 -5.07 1.07
C LEU A 282 -19.30 -5.55 -0.36
N PRO A 283 -19.42 -4.64 -1.33
CA PRO A 283 -19.64 -5.00 -2.73
C PRO A 283 -18.39 -5.65 -3.39
N ALA A 284 -17.22 -5.58 -2.75
CA ALA A 284 -15.99 -6.23 -3.17
C ALA A 284 -15.84 -7.66 -2.59
N ARG A 285 -15.35 -8.59 -3.43
CA ARG A 285 -15.09 -9.98 -3.01
C ARG A 285 -13.94 -10.00 -2.00
N ARG A 286 -14.19 -10.53 -0.80
CA ARG A 286 -13.13 -10.82 0.17
C ARG A 286 -12.20 -11.86 -0.42
N SER A 287 -10.93 -11.53 -0.61
CA SER A 287 -9.90 -12.50 -0.94
C SER A 287 -9.66 -13.36 0.30
N LEU A 288 -10.17 -14.59 0.27
CA LEU A 288 -9.71 -15.63 1.18
C LEU A 288 -8.44 -16.20 0.55
N GLN A 289 -7.26 -15.78 1.01
CA GLN A 289 -6.05 -16.54 0.68
C GLN A 289 -6.18 -17.94 1.30
N PRO A 290 -5.84 -19.01 0.56
CA PRO A 290 -5.81 -20.35 1.12
C PRO A 290 -4.73 -20.42 2.20
N ALA A 291 -5.14 -20.65 3.44
CA ALA A 291 -4.23 -20.58 4.57
C ALA A 291 -3.19 -21.72 4.58
N HIS A 292 -3.53 -22.92 4.06
CA HIS A 292 -2.65 -24.08 4.12
C HIS A 292 -2.87 -25.07 2.95
N PRO A 293 -2.44 -24.76 1.71
CA PRO A 293 -2.45 -25.74 0.62
C PRO A 293 -1.62 -27.00 0.96
N GLU A 294 -0.66 -26.90 1.88
CA GLU A 294 0.22 -27.99 2.28
C GLU A 294 -0.46 -29.15 3.03
N VAL A 295 -1.63 -28.97 3.65
CA VAL A 295 -2.27 -30.05 4.45
C VAL A 295 -2.59 -31.27 3.58
N GLY A 296 -3.07 -31.06 2.36
CA GLY A 296 -3.32 -32.15 1.40
C GLY A 296 -2.04 -32.88 1.01
N ALA A 297 -0.95 -32.13 0.80
CA ALA A 297 0.35 -32.70 0.45
C ALA A 297 0.94 -33.54 1.59
N TRP A 298 0.86 -33.07 2.85
CA TRP A 298 1.33 -33.83 4.01
C TRP A 298 0.55 -35.14 4.21
N LEU A 299 -0.77 -35.10 4.05
CA LEU A 299 -1.62 -36.28 4.18
C LEU A 299 -1.34 -37.29 3.05
N ALA A 300 -1.06 -36.79 1.84
CA ALA A 300 -0.66 -37.63 0.71
C ALA A 300 0.71 -38.30 0.93
N LEU A 301 1.69 -37.56 1.44
CA LEU A 301 3.03 -38.07 1.77
C LEU A 301 2.98 -39.11 2.89
N ALA A 302 2.18 -38.89 3.93
CA ALA A 302 1.97 -39.86 5.00
C ALA A 302 1.34 -41.17 4.46
N GLY A 303 0.37 -41.05 3.55
CA GLY A 303 -0.22 -42.20 2.87
C GLY A 303 0.79 -42.98 2.03
N LEU A 304 1.63 -42.28 1.26
CA LEU A 304 2.70 -42.88 0.45
C LEU A 304 3.74 -43.60 1.33
N ALA A 305 4.17 -42.99 2.43
CA ALA A 305 5.10 -43.61 3.38
C ALA A 305 4.52 -44.89 3.99
N LEU A 306 3.24 -44.85 4.41
CA LEU A 306 2.52 -46.02 4.94
C LEU A 306 2.42 -47.14 3.89
N TRP A 307 2.06 -46.80 2.64
CA TRP A 307 2.00 -47.77 1.55
C TRP A 307 3.36 -48.44 1.29
N LEU A 308 4.44 -47.65 1.25
CA LEU A 308 5.81 -48.15 1.06
C LEU A 308 6.25 -49.09 2.19
N LEU A 309 5.94 -48.78 3.45
CA LEU A 309 6.27 -49.59 4.63
C LEU A 309 5.67 -51.00 4.59
N PHE A 310 4.55 -51.19 3.89
CA PHE A 310 3.84 -52.47 3.84
C PHE A 310 3.87 -53.15 2.46
N SER A 311 4.56 -52.59 1.48
CA SER A 311 4.76 -53.15 0.11
C SER A 311 5.53 -54.49 0.09
N GLY A 312 5.26 -55.43 -0.81
CA GLY A 312 5.92 -56.76 -0.75
C GLY A 312 7.45 -56.75 -0.91
N LYS A 313 8.09 -57.93 -0.70
CA LYS A 313 9.54 -58.18 -0.90
C LYS A 313 10.21 -57.55 -2.13
N PRO A 314 9.60 -57.47 -3.34
CA PRO A 314 10.25 -56.82 -4.49
C PRO A 314 10.57 -55.34 -4.24
N LEU A 315 9.75 -54.65 -3.46
CA LEU A 315 9.97 -53.24 -3.08
C LEU A 315 10.86 -53.10 -1.85
N ALA A 316 11.08 -54.17 -1.06
CA ALA A 316 11.86 -54.10 0.17
C ALA A 316 13.31 -53.62 -0.06
N ARG A 317 13.91 -53.94 -1.22
CA ARG A 317 15.24 -53.44 -1.61
C ARG A 317 15.25 -51.94 -1.89
N TRP A 318 14.13 -51.39 -2.35
CA TRP A 318 13.98 -49.97 -2.70
C TRP A 318 13.42 -49.13 -1.55
N ARG A 319 12.75 -49.73 -0.57
CA ARG A 319 12.18 -49.05 0.60
C ARG A 319 13.14 -48.08 1.30
N PRO A 320 14.38 -48.45 1.68
CA PRO A 320 15.26 -47.50 2.36
C PRO A 320 15.60 -46.32 1.45
N ILE A 321 15.80 -46.54 0.15
CA ILE A 321 16.08 -45.46 -0.82
C ILE A 321 14.85 -44.57 -0.99
N LEU A 322 13.65 -45.13 -1.15
CA LEU A 322 12.42 -44.37 -1.32
C LEU A 322 12.02 -43.62 -0.05
N LEU A 323 12.18 -44.22 1.13
CA LEU A 323 11.97 -43.56 2.42
C LEU A 323 13.04 -42.51 2.71
N LEU A 324 14.27 -42.71 2.25
CA LEU A 324 15.33 -41.71 2.31
C LEU A 324 15.11 -40.59 1.30
N LEU A 325 14.53 -40.84 0.13
CA LEU A 325 14.14 -39.80 -0.83
C LEU A 325 12.92 -39.01 -0.36
N LEU A 326 11.91 -39.67 0.21
CA LEU A 326 10.80 -39.02 0.93
C LEU A 326 11.35 -38.22 2.11
N GLY A 327 12.21 -38.85 2.91
CA GLY A 327 12.90 -38.26 4.04
C GLY A 327 13.73 -37.06 3.62
N LEU A 328 14.50 -37.11 2.54
CA LEU A 328 15.31 -36.01 2.00
C LEU A 328 14.46 -34.93 1.33
N GLY A 329 13.29 -35.27 0.78
CA GLY A 329 12.28 -34.31 0.35
C GLY A 329 11.75 -33.52 1.56
N SER A 330 11.40 -34.22 2.64
CA SER A 330 10.98 -33.65 3.91
C SER A 330 12.13 -32.92 4.65
N PHE A 331 13.35 -33.44 4.60
CA PHE A 331 14.55 -32.88 5.22
C PHE A 331 15.13 -31.75 4.38
N ARG A 332 14.85 -31.62 3.07
CA ARG A 332 15.10 -30.35 2.35
C ARG A 332 14.07 -29.29 2.70
N LEU A 333 12.87 -29.69 3.12
CA LEU A 333 11.87 -28.80 3.71
C LEU A 333 12.22 -28.43 5.17
N GLU A 334 12.90 -29.31 5.93
CA GLU A 334 13.27 -29.11 7.34
C GLU A 334 14.69 -28.54 7.56
N ALA A 335 15.66 -28.87 6.70
CA ALA A 335 17.03 -28.32 6.73
C ALA A 335 17.10 -26.89 6.16
N GLN A 336 16.00 -26.40 5.60
CA GLN A 336 15.67 -24.98 5.72
C GLN A 336 14.96 -24.80 7.07
N GLY A 337 15.73 -24.68 8.16
CA GLY A 337 15.23 -24.52 9.54
C GLY A 337 14.44 -23.22 9.82
N THR A 338 13.83 -22.64 8.79
CA THR A 338 12.73 -21.70 8.89
C THR A 338 11.64 -22.29 8.00
N ALA A 339 10.52 -22.72 8.61
CA ALA A 339 9.33 -23.24 7.94
C ALA A 339 9.23 -22.65 6.52
N TRP A 340 9.15 -23.51 5.50
CA TRP A 340 9.12 -23.09 4.09
C TRP A 340 7.94 -22.14 3.89
N ALA A 341 8.24 -20.86 4.05
CA ALA A 341 7.34 -19.76 3.83
C ALA A 341 7.75 -19.15 2.50
N PRO A 342 6.80 -18.84 1.60
CA PRO A 342 7.07 -18.10 0.38
C PRO A 342 7.94 -16.86 0.67
N PRO A 343 8.84 -16.43 -0.23
CA PRO A 343 9.71 -15.28 -0.01
C PRO A 343 8.95 -14.02 0.45
N ALA A 344 7.73 -13.83 -0.05
CA ALA A 344 6.83 -12.75 0.37
C ALA A 344 6.40 -12.85 1.84
N VAL A 345 6.09 -14.06 2.33
CA VAL A 345 5.73 -14.30 3.75
C VAL A 345 6.96 -14.08 4.63
N LYS A 346 8.14 -14.52 4.20
CA LYS A 346 9.39 -14.27 4.94
C LYS A 346 9.73 -12.78 4.99
N ALA A 347 9.56 -12.05 3.87
CA ALA A 347 9.71 -10.60 3.83
C ALA A 347 8.70 -9.91 4.76
N TRP A 348 7.45 -10.36 4.77
CA TRP A 348 6.43 -9.84 5.69
C TRP A 348 6.76 -10.09 7.16
N LEU A 349 7.24 -11.29 7.52
CA LEU A 349 7.69 -11.59 8.88
C LEU A 349 8.87 -10.70 9.29
N ALA A 350 9.81 -10.45 8.37
CA ALA A 350 10.92 -9.53 8.60
C ALA A 350 10.42 -8.09 8.81
N GLN A 351 9.48 -7.61 7.98
CA GLN A 351 8.85 -6.30 8.13
C GLN A 351 8.13 -6.17 9.48
N ARG A 352 7.37 -7.19 9.89
CA ARG A 352 6.69 -7.20 11.19
C ARG A 352 7.67 -7.21 12.36
N ALA A 353 8.81 -7.89 12.21
CA ALA A 353 9.87 -7.86 13.21
C ALA A 353 10.49 -6.47 13.33
N ILE A 354 10.69 -5.74 12.23
CA ILE A 354 11.11 -4.32 12.25
C ILE A 354 10.09 -3.45 12.99
N GLU A 355 8.80 -3.59 12.67
CA GLU A 355 7.70 -2.84 13.30
C GLU A 355 7.56 -3.16 14.79
N GLY A 356 7.81 -4.40 15.18
CA GLY A 356 7.83 -4.86 16.58
C GLY A 356 9.13 -4.54 17.33
N GLY A 357 10.13 -3.93 16.69
CA GLY A 357 11.43 -3.62 17.29
C GLY A 357 12.41 -4.79 17.44
N ASP A 358 12.07 -5.99 16.93
CA ASP A 358 12.97 -7.15 16.90
C ASP A 358 13.92 -7.09 15.69
N LEU A 359 14.85 -6.14 15.74
CA LEU A 359 15.87 -5.95 14.71
C LEU A 359 16.79 -7.18 14.53
N PRO A 360 17.23 -7.90 15.60
CA PRO A 360 18.01 -9.13 15.45
C PRO A 360 17.22 -10.24 14.75
N GLY A 361 15.93 -10.38 15.01
CA GLY A 361 15.04 -11.31 14.32
C GLY A 361 14.90 -10.97 12.84
N ALA A 362 14.68 -9.69 12.51
CA ALA A 362 14.57 -9.22 11.13
C ALA A 362 15.85 -9.50 10.31
N ARG A 363 17.05 -9.31 10.90
CA ARG A 363 18.33 -9.50 10.20
C ARG A 363 18.62 -10.95 9.80
N LYS A 364 18.02 -11.93 10.47
CA LYS A 364 18.13 -13.35 10.08
C LYS A 364 17.54 -13.61 8.70
N TRP A 365 16.62 -12.76 8.24
CA TRP A 365 16.07 -12.85 6.91
C TRP A 365 17.01 -12.22 5.88
N ARG A 366 17.22 -12.94 4.78
CA ARG A 366 17.91 -12.45 3.59
C ARG A 366 17.09 -12.78 2.35
N PRO A 367 17.00 -11.86 1.37
CA PRO A 367 16.29 -12.10 0.13
C PRO A 367 17.04 -13.19 -0.65
N GLY A 368 16.33 -14.26 -1.00
CA GLY A 368 16.84 -15.29 -1.92
C GLY A 368 16.60 -14.95 -3.39
N ASP A 369 15.82 -13.91 -3.67
CA ASP A 369 15.43 -13.44 -4.99
C ASP A 369 15.93 -12.01 -5.25
N ALA A 370 16.14 -11.67 -6.53
CA ALA A 370 16.57 -10.34 -6.95
C ALA A 370 15.40 -9.33 -7.06
N ARG A 371 14.31 -9.54 -6.32
CA ARG A 371 13.14 -8.66 -6.38
C ARG A 371 13.48 -7.32 -5.71
N PRO A 372 13.31 -6.16 -6.40
CA PRO A 372 13.71 -4.87 -5.85
C PRO A 372 13.11 -4.56 -4.48
N ALA A 373 11.84 -4.89 -4.25
CA ALA A 373 11.18 -4.67 -2.97
C ALA A 373 11.84 -5.43 -1.81
N HIS A 374 12.26 -6.68 -2.04
CA HIS A 374 12.93 -7.48 -1.01
C HIS A 374 14.36 -7.01 -0.75
N VAL A 375 15.06 -6.57 -1.79
CA VAL A 375 16.39 -5.97 -1.68
C VAL A 375 16.34 -4.67 -0.87
N LEU A 376 15.34 -3.81 -1.12
CA LEU A 376 15.13 -2.58 -0.36
C LEU A 376 14.85 -2.86 1.12
N LEU A 377 13.98 -3.84 1.41
CA LEU A 377 13.69 -4.26 2.77
C LEU A 377 14.93 -4.76 3.50
N ALA A 378 15.74 -5.59 2.84
CA ALA A 378 16.97 -6.13 3.41
C ALA A 378 18.00 -5.02 3.72
N ALA A 379 18.16 -4.06 2.81
CA ALA A 379 19.02 -2.91 3.03
C ALA A 379 18.52 -2.02 4.17
N GLN A 380 17.21 -1.84 4.30
CA GLN A 380 16.60 -1.11 5.41
C GLN A 380 16.84 -1.80 6.76
N ILE A 381 16.76 -3.14 6.81
CA ILE A 381 17.10 -3.93 8.00
C ILE A 381 18.58 -3.74 8.37
N ASP A 382 19.47 -3.79 7.39
CA ASP A 382 20.91 -3.64 7.60
C ASP A 382 21.26 -2.23 8.11
N LEU A 383 20.63 -1.18 7.56
CA LEU A 383 20.76 0.19 8.09
C LEU A 383 20.26 0.31 9.52
N ARG A 384 19.04 -0.14 9.81
CA ARG A 384 18.46 -0.06 11.16
C ARG A 384 19.23 -0.87 12.19
N THR A 385 19.97 -1.89 11.77
CA THR A 385 20.84 -2.69 12.65
C THR A 385 22.26 -2.12 12.80
N GLY A 386 22.58 -1.01 12.14
CA GLY A 386 23.88 -0.35 12.22
C GLY A 386 24.96 -0.96 11.31
N PHE A 387 24.57 -1.58 10.20
CA PHE A 387 25.48 -2.21 9.23
C PHE A 387 25.37 -1.53 7.84
N PRO A 388 25.82 -0.27 7.69
CA PRO A 388 25.65 0.48 6.45
C PRO A 388 26.39 -0.13 5.26
N GLU A 389 27.55 -0.77 5.47
CA GLU A 389 28.29 -1.44 4.40
C GLU A 389 27.55 -2.66 3.82
N ASP A 390 26.83 -3.40 4.66
CA ASP A 390 26.01 -4.52 4.22
C ASP A 390 24.79 -4.04 3.44
N ALA A 391 24.20 -2.91 3.85
CA ALA A 391 23.12 -2.25 3.12
C ALA A 391 23.59 -1.79 1.73
N LEU A 392 24.76 -1.15 1.62
CA LEU A 392 25.34 -0.73 0.33
C LEU A 392 25.61 -1.91 -0.60
N LYS A 393 26.18 -3.01 -0.09
CA LYS A 393 26.35 -4.25 -0.85
C LYS A 393 25.01 -4.79 -1.37
N THR A 394 24.00 -4.78 -0.52
CA THR A 394 22.65 -5.22 -0.86
C THR A 394 22.00 -4.33 -1.93
N LEU A 395 22.21 -3.01 -1.86
CA LEU A 395 21.64 -2.03 -2.81
C LEU A 395 22.39 -1.93 -4.15
N THR A 396 23.62 -2.45 -4.23
CA THR A 396 24.48 -2.36 -5.43
C THR A 396 23.76 -2.76 -6.74
N PRO A 397 22.98 -3.86 -6.80
CA PRO A 397 22.26 -4.25 -8.02
C PRO A 397 21.20 -3.24 -8.46
N LEU A 398 20.62 -2.47 -7.54
CA LEU A 398 19.57 -1.49 -7.83
C LEU A 398 20.14 -0.12 -8.17
N VAL A 399 21.23 0.30 -7.51
CA VAL A 399 21.83 1.63 -7.69
C VAL A 399 22.77 1.67 -8.91
N GLY A 400 23.49 0.58 -9.18
CA GLY A 400 24.48 0.51 -10.26
C GLY A 400 23.91 0.40 -11.68
N GLN A 401 22.62 0.08 -11.82
CA GLN A 401 21.94 0.19 -13.10
C GLN A 401 21.90 1.68 -13.49
N GLY A 402 22.10 2.01 -14.78
CA GLY A 402 22.11 3.38 -15.31
C GLY A 402 20.83 4.16 -15.01
N SER A 403 20.45 5.16 -15.81
CA SER A 403 19.14 5.80 -15.63
C SER A 403 18.12 5.08 -16.53
N PRO A 404 17.45 3.99 -16.07
CA PRO A 404 16.49 3.26 -16.89
C PRO A 404 15.34 4.19 -17.26
N ARG A 405 14.89 4.11 -18.52
CA ARG A 405 13.68 4.75 -19.01
C ARG A 405 12.74 3.65 -19.50
N PRO A 406 11.53 3.49 -18.93
CA PRO A 406 10.92 4.31 -17.88
C PRO A 406 11.58 4.13 -16.50
N ILE A 407 11.54 5.17 -15.66
CA ILE A 407 12.11 5.14 -14.31
C ILE A 407 11.20 4.27 -13.43
N PRO A 408 11.70 3.16 -12.86
CA PRO A 408 10.87 2.28 -12.04
C PRO A 408 10.63 2.87 -10.66
N ALA A 409 9.47 2.57 -10.06
CA ALA A 409 9.05 3.11 -8.77
C ALA A 409 10.03 2.82 -7.61
N TRP A 410 10.80 1.73 -7.68
CA TRP A 410 11.79 1.35 -6.66
C TRP A 410 13.07 2.19 -6.71
N ARG A 411 13.31 2.96 -7.77
CA ARG A 411 14.58 3.67 -8.00
C ARG A 411 14.84 4.77 -6.98
N ALA A 412 13.84 5.62 -6.73
CA ALA A 412 13.98 6.71 -5.77
C ALA A 412 14.24 6.19 -4.33
N PRO A 413 13.46 5.22 -3.80
CA PRO A 413 13.76 4.59 -2.52
C PRO A 413 15.16 3.96 -2.44
N ALA A 414 15.64 3.33 -3.52
CA ALA A 414 16.98 2.74 -3.55
C ALA A 414 18.09 3.78 -3.41
N LEU A 415 17.99 4.90 -4.13
CA LEU A 415 18.97 5.98 -4.08
C LEU A 415 18.96 6.68 -2.72
N LEU A 416 17.78 6.92 -2.14
CA LEU A 416 17.66 7.49 -0.79
C LEU A 416 18.26 6.59 0.28
N LEU A 417 17.96 5.29 0.27
CA LEU A 417 18.54 4.34 1.22
C LEU A 417 20.07 4.24 1.06
N ALA A 418 20.56 4.24 -0.17
CA ALA A 418 22.00 4.23 -0.43
C ALA A 418 22.68 5.51 0.08
N ALA A 419 22.08 6.68 -0.16
CA ALA A 419 22.60 7.94 0.37
C ALA A 419 22.68 7.92 1.90
N ARG A 420 21.61 7.48 2.59
CA ARG A 420 21.61 7.32 4.05
C ARG A 420 22.69 6.34 4.54
N ALA A 421 22.88 5.22 3.83
CA ALA A 421 23.95 4.27 4.15
C ALA A 421 25.35 4.87 4.00
N HIS A 422 25.59 5.69 2.96
CA HIS A 422 26.85 6.43 2.81
C HIS A 422 27.06 7.45 3.94
N LEU A 423 26.00 8.11 4.41
CA LEU A 423 26.09 9.03 5.54
C LEU A 423 26.48 8.33 6.84
N GLU A 424 25.81 7.22 7.18
CA GLU A 424 26.16 6.42 8.36
C GLU A 424 27.57 5.82 8.27
N ALA A 425 28.06 5.56 7.05
CA ALA A 425 29.43 5.13 6.79
C ALA A 425 30.47 6.27 6.77
N ASN A 426 30.09 7.51 7.12
CA ASN A 426 30.94 8.71 7.06
C ASN A 426 31.49 9.05 5.67
N ARG A 427 30.68 8.86 4.61
CA ARG A 427 31.03 9.16 3.21
C ARG A 427 30.08 10.22 2.60
N PRO A 428 30.10 11.47 3.09
CA PRO A 428 29.14 12.50 2.70
C PRO A 428 29.22 12.89 1.22
N ALA A 429 30.40 12.82 0.60
CA ALA A 429 30.56 13.13 -0.83
C ALA A 429 29.81 12.14 -1.74
N GLU A 430 29.81 10.85 -1.39
CA GLU A 430 29.10 9.81 -2.14
C GLU A 430 27.58 9.94 -1.93
N ALA A 431 27.15 10.25 -0.70
CA ALA A 431 25.74 10.53 -0.41
C ALA A 431 25.22 11.74 -1.19
N GLN A 432 25.98 12.85 -1.22
CA GLN A 432 25.62 14.05 -1.98
C GLN A 432 25.45 13.74 -3.47
N ALA A 433 26.38 12.99 -4.08
CA ALA A 433 26.30 12.62 -5.49
C ALA A 433 25.04 11.79 -5.81
N LEU A 434 24.61 10.90 -4.91
CA LEU A 434 23.39 10.12 -5.08
C LEU A 434 22.12 10.97 -4.95
N LEU A 435 22.09 11.92 -4.01
CA LEU A 435 20.97 12.85 -3.82
C LEU A 435 20.82 13.81 -5.01
N GLU A 436 21.93 14.37 -5.51
CA GLU A 436 21.94 15.20 -6.72
C GLU A 436 21.43 14.41 -7.92
N ARG A 437 21.89 13.16 -8.09
CA ARG A 437 21.40 12.27 -9.15
C ARG A 437 19.90 12.01 -9.03
N LEU A 438 19.39 11.77 -7.82
CA LEU A 438 17.97 11.57 -7.58
C LEU A 438 17.13 12.80 -7.95
N LEU A 439 17.61 14.01 -7.62
CA LEU A 439 16.92 15.26 -7.97
C LEU A 439 16.94 15.54 -9.48
N LEU A 440 17.99 15.12 -10.19
CA LEU A 440 18.05 15.16 -11.65
C LEU A 440 17.08 14.15 -12.29
N GLU A 441 16.93 12.95 -11.71
CA GLU A 441 16.03 11.91 -12.22
C GLU A 441 14.55 12.21 -11.90
N GLN A 442 14.25 12.79 -10.73
CA GLN A 442 12.90 13.11 -10.26
C GLN A 442 12.88 14.47 -9.50
N PRO A 443 12.73 15.61 -10.23
CA PRO A 443 12.65 16.91 -9.58
C PRO A 443 11.39 16.98 -8.70
N GLY A 444 11.57 17.33 -7.41
CA GLY A 444 10.47 17.46 -6.44
C GLY A 444 10.45 16.47 -5.29
N GLN A 445 11.41 15.53 -5.22
CA GLN A 445 11.54 14.62 -4.07
C GLN A 445 11.97 15.37 -2.81
N ARG A 446 11.01 15.68 -1.92
CA ARG A 446 11.22 16.49 -0.71
C ARG A 446 12.27 15.93 0.24
N GLU A 447 12.30 14.61 0.41
CA GLU A 447 13.30 13.93 1.27
C GLU A 447 14.72 14.18 0.77
N ALA A 448 14.93 14.10 -0.56
CA ALA A 448 16.25 14.31 -1.14
C ALA A 448 16.72 15.76 -0.98
N ILE A 449 15.80 16.73 -1.09
CA ILE A 449 16.09 18.15 -0.84
C ILE A 449 16.48 18.36 0.62
N HIS A 450 15.73 17.77 1.54
CA HIS A 450 16.00 17.88 2.97
C HIS A 450 17.36 17.27 3.35
N ASP A 451 17.62 16.04 2.92
CA ASP A 451 18.89 15.33 3.20
C ASP A 451 20.11 16.04 2.58
N LEU A 452 19.92 16.73 1.44
CA LEU A 452 20.98 17.53 0.83
C LEU A 452 21.21 18.85 1.61
N GLN A 453 20.15 19.49 2.08
CA GLN A 453 20.26 20.71 2.89
C GLN A 453 20.94 20.45 4.24
N THR A 454 20.65 19.32 4.89
CA THR A 454 21.31 18.93 6.14
C THR A 454 22.80 18.71 5.91
N LEU A 455 23.18 18.02 4.83
CA LEU A 455 24.59 17.81 4.48
C LEU A 455 25.35 19.11 4.21
N VAL A 456 24.74 20.03 3.48
CA VAL A 456 25.34 21.34 3.19
C VAL A 456 25.51 22.16 4.47
N LYS A 457 24.57 22.03 5.42
CA LYS A 457 24.64 22.73 6.71
C LYS A 457 25.71 22.14 7.64
N ASP A 458 25.89 20.83 7.63
CA ASP A 458 26.83 20.11 8.49
C ASP A 458 28.26 20.09 7.92
N ALA A 459 28.44 20.39 6.63
CA ALA A 459 29.74 20.65 6.05
C ALA A 459 30.39 21.85 6.77
N GLN A 460 31.38 21.55 7.64
CA GLN A 460 32.08 22.57 8.42
C GLN A 460 32.48 23.76 7.54
N PRO A 461 32.23 25.01 7.98
CA PRO A 461 32.73 26.16 7.27
C PRO A 461 34.25 26.03 7.13
N PRO A 462 34.83 26.44 5.99
CA PRO A 462 36.28 26.35 5.78
C PRO A 462 37.00 27.02 6.96
N PRO A 463 38.12 26.43 7.44
CA PRO A 463 38.84 26.97 8.58
C PRO A 463 39.14 28.46 8.34
N PRO A 464 39.00 29.30 9.38
CA PRO A 464 39.21 30.74 9.24
C PRO A 464 40.60 30.98 8.61
N PRO A 465 40.69 31.94 7.67
CA PRO A 465 41.94 32.18 6.95
C PRO A 465 43.07 32.42 7.93
N ASN A 466 44.16 31.67 7.76
CA ASN A 466 45.32 31.72 8.65
C ASN A 466 45.86 33.17 8.70
N PRO A 467 45.85 33.86 9.86
CA PRO A 467 46.14 35.29 9.95
C PRO A 467 47.59 35.68 9.56
N LYS A 468 48.46 34.68 9.33
CA LYS A 468 49.85 34.89 8.91
C LYS A 468 50.08 34.84 7.39
N LYS A 469 49.05 34.56 6.58
CA LYS A 469 49.16 34.59 5.12
C LYS A 469 48.52 35.88 4.59
N PRO A 470 49.27 36.81 3.97
CA PRO A 470 48.67 37.97 3.34
C PRO A 470 47.67 37.49 2.27
N PRO A 471 46.50 38.14 2.15
CA PRO A 471 45.48 37.73 1.20
C PRO A 471 46.09 37.74 -0.22
N PRO A 472 45.81 36.72 -1.05
CA PRO A 472 46.22 36.77 -2.44
C PRO A 472 45.65 38.03 -3.10
N PRO A 473 46.41 38.67 -4.02
CA PRO A 473 45.95 39.86 -4.69
C PRO A 473 44.60 39.57 -5.37
N PRO A 474 43.65 40.52 -5.31
CA PRO A 474 42.34 40.33 -5.93
C PRO A 474 42.54 39.98 -7.41
N PRO A 475 41.82 38.99 -7.95
CA PRO A 475 41.90 38.68 -9.36
C PRO A 475 41.61 39.96 -10.17
N PRO A 476 42.34 40.20 -11.27
CA PRO A 476 42.12 41.38 -12.09
C PRO A 476 40.65 41.44 -12.46
N ARG A 477 40.01 42.59 -12.20
CA ARG A 477 38.61 42.79 -12.56
C ARG A 477 38.44 42.41 -14.04
N PRO A 478 37.57 41.45 -14.38
CA PRO A 478 37.32 41.13 -15.77
C PRO A 478 36.88 42.42 -16.46
N SER A 479 37.59 42.76 -17.54
CA SER A 479 37.20 43.91 -18.35
C SER A 479 35.78 43.68 -18.85
N MET A 480 34.94 44.72 -18.80
CA MET A 480 33.53 44.65 -19.20
C MET A 480 33.31 44.08 -20.61
N GLY A 481 34.34 44.06 -21.47
CA GLY A 481 34.28 43.44 -22.80
C GLY A 481 34.21 41.92 -22.79
N ALA A 482 34.88 41.22 -21.85
CA ALA A 482 34.92 39.76 -21.84
C ALA A 482 33.56 39.12 -21.49
N GLN A 483 32.75 39.79 -20.67
CA GLN A 483 31.40 39.33 -20.34
C GLN A 483 30.40 39.54 -21.48
N GLN A 484 30.66 40.50 -22.36
CA GLN A 484 29.79 40.80 -23.50
C GLN A 484 29.99 39.76 -24.62
N ASP A 485 31.23 39.34 -24.87
CA ASP A 485 31.55 38.28 -25.84
C ASP A 485 31.02 36.90 -25.41
N GLU A 486 31.02 36.59 -24.10
CA GLU A 486 30.43 35.34 -23.59
C GLU A 486 28.90 35.32 -23.73
N LEU A 487 28.23 36.45 -23.51
CA LEU A 487 26.78 36.58 -23.69
C LEU A 487 26.36 36.51 -25.18
N GLU A 488 27.18 37.03 -26.09
CA GLU A 488 26.94 36.89 -27.53
C GLU A 488 27.20 35.46 -28.03
N GLY A 489 28.23 34.79 -27.51
CA GLY A 489 28.51 33.38 -27.79
C GLY A 489 27.38 32.44 -27.33
N LEU A 490 26.74 32.74 -26.19
CA LEU A 490 25.58 31.98 -25.69
C LEU A 490 24.32 32.19 -26.55
N LYS A 491 24.10 33.38 -27.09
CA LYS A 491 22.98 33.65 -28.03
C LYS A 491 23.12 32.89 -29.34
N GLN A 492 24.34 32.67 -29.82
CA GLN A 492 24.58 31.91 -31.06
C GLN A 492 24.41 30.39 -30.90
N ARG A 493 24.48 29.87 -29.67
CA ARG A 493 24.34 28.42 -29.37
C ARG A 493 22.92 27.97 -29.07
N LEU A 494 21.95 28.89 -28.98
CA LEU A 494 20.55 28.54 -28.79
C LEU A 494 19.96 27.99 -30.12
N PRO A 495 19.34 26.80 -30.11
CA PRO A 495 18.70 26.25 -31.30
C PRO A 495 17.57 27.18 -31.75
N LYS A 496 17.55 27.51 -33.05
CA LYS A 496 16.50 28.35 -33.63
C LYS A 496 15.14 27.71 -33.39
N PRO A 497 14.11 28.48 -32.97
CA PRO A 497 12.77 27.93 -32.76
C PRO A 497 12.25 27.30 -34.06
N PRO A 498 11.56 26.15 -33.97
CA PRO A 498 11.01 25.48 -35.14
C PRO A 498 10.04 26.42 -35.86
N LYS A 499 10.21 26.55 -37.18
CA LYS A 499 9.27 27.28 -38.04
C LYS A 499 7.90 26.63 -37.90
N THR A 500 6.94 27.37 -37.35
CA THR A 500 5.54 26.99 -37.37
C THR A 500 5.09 26.85 -38.83
N PRO A 501 4.47 25.72 -39.21
CA PRO A 501 3.88 25.60 -40.54
C PRO A 501 2.73 26.58 -40.64
N ALA A 502 2.83 27.46 -41.63
CA ALA A 502 1.77 28.38 -42.00
C ALA A 502 0.53 27.59 -42.45
N GLY A 503 -0.61 27.93 -41.88
CA GLY A 503 -1.91 27.63 -42.48
C GLY A 503 -2.85 26.80 -41.62
N VAL A 504 -3.54 27.44 -40.70
CA VAL A 504 -4.97 27.17 -40.48
C VAL A 504 -5.64 28.53 -40.32
N LYS A 505 -6.43 28.89 -41.34
CA LYS A 505 -7.31 30.05 -41.34
C LYS A 505 -8.47 29.79 -40.38
N ASP A 506 -8.84 30.86 -39.70
CA ASP A 506 -10.04 31.01 -38.89
C ASP A 506 -11.29 30.35 -39.51
N LEU A 507 -12.00 29.57 -38.69
CA LEU A 507 -13.45 29.36 -38.72
C LEU A 507 -13.95 29.12 -37.29
#